data_AF-A0A0L8GT12-F1
#
_entry.id   AF-A0A0L8GT12-F1
#
_cell.length_a   1.000
_cell.length_b   1.000
_cell.length_c   1.000
_cell.angle_alpha   90.00
_cell.angle_beta   90.00
_cell.angle_gamma   90.00
#
_symmetry.space_group_name_H-M   'P 1'
#
loop_
_entity.id
_entity.type
_entity.pdbx_description
1 polymer ?
#
loop_
_entity_poly.entity_id
_entity_poly.type
_entity_poly.pdbx_seq_one_letter_code
_entity_poly.pdbx_strand_id
1 'polypeptide(L)'
;MSLTSQDNEESMGIYDYSINCDMNVLLRLRKLSQNEDPSLANKDYESLDYDCCFNKPYRAMLQEKQKRFPEVRIELVKWVVTFFVGFLTAM
;
A
#
# COMPACT_ATOMS: atom_id res chain seq x y z
N MET A 1 29.79 -37.21 2.86
CA MET A 1 30.41 -36.73 4.12
C MET A 1 31.45 -35.70 3.70
N SER A 2 31.36 -34.39 3.94
CA SER A 2 30.45 -33.46 4.63
C SER A 2 30.72 -32.08 3.97
N LEU A 3 29.72 -31.31 3.55
CA LEU A 3 29.09 -30.20 4.31
C LEU A 3 30.02 -29.42 5.24
N THR A 4 30.35 -28.17 4.86
CA THR A 4 30.35 -26.96 5.72
C THR A 4 30.31 -25.72 4.80
N SER A 5 29.23 -24.95 4.79
CA SER A 5 29.00 -23.72 5.59
C SER A 5 29.81 -22.53 5.03
N GLN A 6 29.30 -21.31 4.78
CA GLN A 6 28.21 -20.60 5.42
C GLN A 6 28.03 -19.26 4.68
N ASP A 7 27.05 -19.13 3.78
CA ASP A 7 26.64 -17.82 3.27
C ASP A 7 25.38 -17.40 4.03
N ASN A 8 25.62 -16.68 5.12
CA ASN A 8 24.62 -15.93 5.88
C ASN A 8 24.46 -14.56 5.22
N GLU A 9 23.30 -14.27 4.62
CA GLU A 9 22.79 -12.90 4.54
C GLU A 9 21.25 -12.93 4.41
N GLU A 10 20.63 -12.65 5.55
CA GLU A 10 19.40 -11.88 5.75
C GLU A 10 18.08 -12.34 5.09
N SER A 11 17.40 -13.19 5.86
CA SER A 11 15.99 -13.04 6.23
C SER A 11 15.33 -11.72 5.81
N MET A 12 14.41 -11.80 4.83
CA MET A 12 13.22 -10.94 4.82
C MET A 12 12.01 -11.86 4.73
N GLY A 13 11.58 -12.31 5.91
CA GLY A 13 10.39 -13.11 6.06
C GLY A 13 9.21 -12.43 5.37
N ILE A 14 8.52 -13.19 4.53
CA ILE A 14 7.14 -12.89 4.17
C ILE A 14 6.43 -12.85 5.52
N TYR A 15 5.97 -11.66 5.93
CA TYR A 15 5.12 -11.54 7.10
C TYR A 15 3.86 -12.36 6.82
N ASP A 16 3.85 -13.61 7.26
CA ASP A 16 2.63 -14.38 7.41
C ASP A 16 1.92 -13.83 8.65
N TYR A 17 1.26 -12.68 8.47
CA TYR A 17 0.33 -12.18 9.45
C TYR A 17 -0.92 -13.06 9.34
N SER A 18 -0.81 -14.27 9.88
CA SER A 18 -1.94 -15.15 10.08
C SER A 18 -2.81 -14.51 11.14
N ILE A 19 -3.74 -13.64 10.71
CA ILE A 19 -4.78 -13.14 11.58
C ILE A 19 -5.60 -14.37 11.94
N ASN A 20 -5.41 -14.87 13.18
CA ASN A 20 -6.28 -15.87 13.77
C ASN A 20 -7.65 -15.22 14.04
N CYS A 21 -8.36 -14.92 12.96
CA CYS A 21 -9.77 -14.57 13.03
C CYS A 21 -10.51 -15.86 13.39
N ASP A 22 -10.94 -15.96 14.65
CA ASP A 22 -11.88 -17.00 15.05
C ASP A 22 -13.06 -16.97 14.08
N MET A 23 -13.21 -18.04 13.30
CA MET A 23 -14.27 -18.17 12.29
C MET A 23 -15.66 -17.95 12.89
N ASN A 24 -15.84 -18.24 14.18
CA ASN A 24 -17.10 -18.00 14.88
C ASN A 24 -17.40 -16.52 15.10
N VAL A 25 -16.37 -15.67 15.20
CA VAL A 25 -16.50 -14.21 15.29
C VAL A 25 -16.88 -13.65 13.93
N LEU A 26 -16.21 -14.08 12.85
CA LEU A 26 -16.56 -13.68 11.48
C LEU A 26 -17.99 -14.12 11.11
N LEU A 27 -18.39 -15.33 11.49
CA LEU A 27 -19.77 -15.83 11.31
C LEU A 27 -20.80 -15.01 12.10
N ARG A 28 -20.46 -14.56 13.31
CA ARG A 28 -21.34 -13.68 14.10
C ARG A 28 -21.48 -12.30 13.48
N LEU A 29 -20.37 -11.68 13.04
CA LEU A 29 -20.40 -10.39 12.35
C LEU A 29 -21.21 -10.45 11.05
N ARG A 30 -21.08 -11.56 10.30
CA ARG A 30 -21.89 -11.80 9.10
C ARG A 30 -23.38 -11.94 9.41
N LYS A 31 -23.74 -12.66 10.49
CA LYS A 31 -25.14 -12.79 10.93
C LYS A 31 -25.72 -11.46 11.38
N LEU A 32 -24.95 -10.62 12.07
CA LEU A 32 -25.38 -9.27 12.45
C LEU A 32 -25.60 -8.40 11.22
N SER A 33 -24.66 -8.40 10.27
CA SER A 33 -24.79 -7.68 8.99
C SER A 33 -25.96 -8.13 8.12
N GLN A 34 -26.43 -9.38 8.26
CA GLN A 34 -27.61 -9.89 7.54
C GLN A 34 -28.95 -9.50 8.17
N ASN A 35 -28.97 -9.07 9.44
CA ASN A 35 -30.20 -8.68 10.15
C ASN A 35 -30.43 -7.16 10.17
N GLU A 36 -29.46 -6.34 9.74
CA GLU A 36 -29.67 -4.90 9.54
C GLU A 36 -30.13 -4.63 8.10
N ASP A 37 -31.19 -3.83 7.97
CA ASP A 37 -31.89 -3.56 6.72
C ASP A 37 -30.95 -3.15 5.56
N PRO A 38 -31.17 -3.68 4.34
CA PRO A 38 -30.25 -3.51 3.22
C PRO A 38 -30.48 -2.15 2.54
N SER A 39 -30.09 -1.04 3.16
CA SER A 39 -29.52 0.02 2.34
C SER A 39 -28.17 -0.51 1.87
N LEU A 40 -28.20 -1.29 0.77
CA LEU A 40 -27.05 -1.95 0.19
C LEU A 40 -25.82 -1.05 0.30
N ALA A 41 -24.78 -1.53 0.99
CA ALA A 41 -23.45 -1.00 0.76
C ALA A 41 -23.16 -1.21 -0.73
N ASN A 42 -23.36 -0.17 -1.54
CA ASN A 42 -23.11 -0.20 -2.96
C ASN A 42 -21.68 -0.70 -3.16
N LYS A 43 -21.52 -1.78 -3.92
CA LYS A 43 -20.22 -2.40 -4.21
C LYS A 43 -19.42 -1.61 -5.25
N ASP A 44 -19.75 -0.33 -5.43
CA ASP A 44 -19.15 0.56 -6.43
C ASP A 44 -17.91 1.29 -5.90
N TYR A 45 -17.46 0.94 -4.69
CA TYR A 45 -16.17 1.40 -4.16
C TYR A 45 -15.04 0.57 -4.79
N GLU A 46 -14.40 1.13 -5.80
CA GLU A 46 -13.15 0.59 -6.32
C GLU A 46 -12.02 0.78 -5.29
N SER A 47 -11.22 -0.26 -5.08
CA SER A 47 -10.04 -0.17 -4.23
C SER A 47 -9.01 0.75 -4.87
N LEU A 48 -8.39 1.62 -4.07
CA LEU A 48 -7.30 2.45 -4.57
C LEU A 48 -6.00 1.63 -4.64
N ASP A 49 -5.33 1.65 -5.79
CA ASP A 49 -4.03 1.00 -6.00
C ASP A 49 -2.90 1.81 -5.35
N TYR A 50 -2.75 1.69 -4.02
CA TYR A 50 -1.63 2.29 -3.30
C TYR A 50 -0.29 1.60 -3.60
N ASP A 51 -0.33 0.38 -4.13
CA ASP A 51 0.87 -0.38 -4.47
C ASP A 51 1.56 0.17 -5.72
N CYS A 52 2.84 0.50 -5.58
CA CYS A 52 3.66 0.91 -6.71
C CYS A 52 4.09 -0.32 -7.54
N CYS A 53 3.55 -0.46 -8.76
CA CYS A 53 3.96 -1.53 -9.67
C CYS A 53 5.34 -1.23 -10.31
N PHE A 54 6.38 -1.95 -9.89
CA PHE A 54 7.74 -1.78 -10.42
C PHE A 54 8.01 -2.56 -11.71
N ASN A 55 7.19 -2.33 -12.74
CA ASN A 55 7.35 -2.96 -14.04
C ASN A 55 8.58 -2.43 -14.81
N LYS A 56 9.12 -3.21 -15.75
CA LYS A 56 10.23 -2.84 -16.65
C LYS A 56 10.03 -1.47 -17.34
N PRO A 57 8.88 -1.17 -17.98
CA PRO A 57 8.62 0.15 -18.55
C PRO A 57 8.55 1.27 -17.50
N TYR A 58 8.01 1.00 -16.31
CA TYR A 58 7.95 2.00 -15.23
C TYR A 58 9.36 2.40 -14.77
N ARG A 59 10.27 1.42 -14.63
CA ARG A 59 11.67 1.68 -14.29
C ARG A 59 12.39 2.51 -15.37
N ALA A 60 12.16 2.22 -16.65
CA ALA A 60 12.73 3.00 -17.75
C ALA A 60 12.24 4.46 -17.73
N MET A 61 10.94 4.66 -17.48
CA MET A 61 10.36 6.00 -17.33
C MET A 61 10.94 6.76 -16.13
N LEU A 62 11.15 6.09 -14.99
CA LEU A 62 11.75 6.71 -13.82
C LEU A 62 13.19 7.16 -14.08
N GLN A 63 13.99 6.35 -14.78
CA GLN A 63 15.37 6.71 -15.14
C GLN A 63 15.42 7.90 -16.11
N GLU A 64 14.50 7.98 -17.06
CA GLU A 64 14.38 9.13 -17.96
C GLU A 64 13.92 10.39 -17.21
N LYS A 65 12.94 10.24 -16.31
CA LYS A 65 12.45 11.34 -15.46
C LYS A 65 13.51 11.84 -14.50
N GLN A 66 14.31 10.97 -13.89
CA GLN A 66 15.40 11.37 -12.99
C GLN A 66 16.47 12.18 -13.73
N LYS A 67 16.74 11.85 -15.00
CA LYS A 67 17.63 12.66 -15.87
C LYS A 67 17.04 14.02 -16.21
N ARG A 68 15.72 14.10 -16.42
CA ARG A 68 15.01 15.33 -16.82
C ARG A 68 14.67 16.24 -15.64
N PHE A 69 14.38 15.66 -14.49
CA PHE A 69 13.98 16.34 -13.26
C PHE A 69 14.72 15.70 -12.08
N PRO A 70 15.64 16.43 -11.42
CA PRO A 70 16.27 15.93 -10.21
C PRO A 70 15.25 15.74 -9.09
N GLU A 71 15.45 14.71 -8.28
CA GLU A 71 14.55 14.32 -7.16
C GLU A 71 14.23 15.48 -6.22
N VAL A 72 15.22 16.35 -5.99
CA VAL A 72 15.10 17.58 -5.18
C VAL A 72 13.96 18.49 -5.64
N ARG A 73 13.70 18.57 -6.96
CA ARG A 73 12.59 19.39 -7.49
C ARG A 73 11.23 18.77 -7.18
N ILE A 74 11.13 17.44 -7.21
CA ILE A 74 9.89 16.73 -6.93
C ILE A 74 9.54 16.85 -5.44
N GLU A 75 10.53 16.72 -4.55
CA GLU A 75 10.33 16.92 -3.12
C GLU A 75 9.89 18.34 -2.79
N LEU A 76 10.51 19.34 -3.41
CA LEU A 76 10.11 20.73 -3.23
C LEU A 76 8.66 20.96 -3.66
N VAL A 77 8.24 20.39 -4.79
CA VAL A 77 6.83 20.45 -5.23
C VAL A 77 5.90 19.78 -4.21
N LYS A 78 6.27 18.62 -3.66
CA LYS A 78 5.48 17.96 -2.60
C LYS A 78 5.30 18.88 -1.39
N TRP A 79 6.36 19.53 -0.94
CA TRP A 79 6.29 20.48 0.18
C TRP A 79 5.40 21.68 -0.13
N VAL A 80 5.52 22.26 -1.32
CA VAL A 80 4.68 23.38 -1.76
C VAL A 80 3.20 22.96 -1.81
N VAL A 81 2.89 21.80 -2.39
CA VAL A 81 1.51 21.28 -2.46
C VAL A 81 0.95 21.04 -1.06
N THR A 82 1.70 20.40 -0.15
CA THR A 82 1.27 20.19 1.24
C THR A 82 1.00 21.51 1.95
N PHE A 83 1.85 22.53 1.74
CA PHE A 83 1.62 23.86 2.30
C PHE A 83 0.31 24.49 1.79
N PHE A 84 0.05 24.42 0.48
CA PHE A 84 -1.19 24.95 -0.09
C PHE A 84 -2.44 24.23 0.40
N VAL A 85 -2.40 22.89 0.48
CA VAL A 85 -3.52 22.13 1.04
C VAL A 85 -3.80 22.55 2.47
N GLY A 86 -2.76 22.70 3.31
CA GLY A 86 -2.92 23.18 4.68
C GLY A 86 -3.44 24.60 4.77
N PHE A 87 -2.86 25.53 3.99
CA PHE A 87 -3.25 26.94 3.99
C PHE A 87 -4.69 27.15 3.52
N LEU A 88 -5.09 26.50 2.42
CA LEU A 88 -6.43 26.61 1.85
C LEU A 88 -7.51 25.90 2.67
N THR A 89 -7.12 24.89 3.45
CA THR A 89 -8.05 24.21 4.38
C THR A 89 -8.25 25.01 5.67
N ALA A 90 -7.25 25.80 6.07
CA ALA A 90 -7.27 26.59 7.29
C ALA A 90 -7.91 27.99 7.12
N MET A 91 -7.86 28.55 5.91
CA MET A 91 -8.57 29.78 5.53
C MET A 91 -10.05 29.53 5.31
#